data_AF-A0A7V3PM89-F1
#
_entry.id   AF-A0A7V3PM89-F1
#
_cell.length_a   1.000
_cell.length_b   1.000
_cell.length_c   1.000
_cell.angle_alpha   90.00
_cell.angle_beta   90.00
_cell.angle_gamma   90.00
#
_symmetry.space_group_name_H-M   'P 1'
#
loop_
_entity.id
_entity.type
_entity.pdbx_description
1 polymer ?
#
loop_
_entity_poly.entity_id
_entity_poly.type
_entity_poly.pdbx_seq_one_letter_code
_entity_poly.pdbx_strand_id
1 'polypeptide(L)'
;SIYFGLFILLISFVLLFMVIKFQTKIVLWVEKFLGLMRLSKFSKATEITSKVIDGFNSIKTKRNYLLTFLLSPLLWFTYAVGSYVGLLALNMHKIQSVDLSSGLIIMSITTFGIMIPIPGSTGSYHAFCKSVLTMFLGFDVKISLAYAVITHLLNTIPFVIISIPILLKKGLKKAFSDF
;
A
#
# COMPACT_ATOMS: atom_id res chain seq x y z
N SER A 1 8.85 -21.77 -4.69
CA SER A 1 10.30 -21.76 -4.96
C SER A 1 10.82 -20.33 -4.97
N ILE A 2 12.00 -20.07 -4.40
CA ILE A 2 12.60 -18.72 -4.31
C ILE A 2 12.77 -18.06 -5.68
N TYR A 3 13.04 -18.86 -6.72
CA TYR A 3 13.15 -18.41 -8.11
C TYR A 3 11.84 -17.84 -8.68
N PHE A 4 10.70 -18.39 -8.27
CA PHE A 4 9.40 -17.89 -8.69
C PHE A 4 9.08 -16.53 -8.03
N GLY A 5 9.46 -16.37 -6.76
CA GLY A 5 9.33 -15.08 -6.07
C GLY A 5 10.23 -14.00 -6.69
N LEU A 6 11.48 -14.35 -7.00
CA LEU A 6 12.41 -13.46 -7.72
C LEU A 6 11.87 -13.06 -9.09
N PHE A 7 11.29 -14.02 -9.83
CA PHE A 7 10.68 -13.76 -11.14
C PHE A 7 9.50 -12.78 -11.07
N ILE A 8 8.58 -12.97 -10.10
CA ILE A 8 7.45 -12.04 -9.87
C ILE A 8 7.95 -10.65 -9.50
N LEU A 9 8.98 -10.57 -8.65
CA LEU A 9 9.58 -9.31 -8.25
C LEU A 9 10.15 -8.57 -9.46
N LEU A 10 10.91 -9.27 -10.31
CA LEU A 10 11.51 -8.72 -11.53
C LEU A 10 10.45 -8.22 -12.51
N ILE A 11 9.39 -9.00 -12.73
CA ILE A 11 8.23 -8.58 -13.53
C ILE A 11 7.58 -7.32 -12.95
N SER A 12 7.39 -7.27 -11.63
CA SER A 12 6.79 -6.11 -10.96
C SER A 12 7.62 -4.85 -11.15
N PHE A 13 8.96 -4.96 -11.12
CA PHE A 13 9.86 -3.84 -11.43
C PHE A 13 9.80 -3.40 -12.88
N VAL A 14 9.76 -4.35 -13.82
CA VAL A 14 9.62 -4.05 -15.25
C VAL A 14 8.29 -3.35 -15.52
N LEU A 15 7.19 -3.85 -14.94
CA LEU A 15 5.86 -3.22 -15.05
C LEU A 15 5.85 -1.82 -14.46
N LEU A 16 6.42 -1.62 -13.26
CA LEU A 16 6.52 -0.30 -12.63
C LEU A 16 7.30 0.67 -13.52
N PHE A 17 8.47 0.24 -14.04
CA PHE A 17 9.27 1.04 -14.95
C PHE A 17 8.52 1.37 -16.25
N MET A 18 7.79 0.41 -16.83
CA MET A 18 6.98 0.62 -18.03
C MET A 18 5.83 1.60 -17.78
N VAL A 19 5.11 1.49 -16.66
CA VAL A 19 4.03 2.41 -16.28
C VAL A 19 4.57 3.83 -16.16
N ILE A 20 5.70 3.99 -15.47
CA ILE A 20 6.38 5.26 -15.26
C ILE A 20 6.86 5.87 -16.59
N LYS A 21 7.51 5.06 -17.45
CA LYS A 21 8.09 5.53 -18.72
C LYS A 21 7.03 5.83 -19.78
N PHE A 22 5.94 5.06 -19.82
CA PHE A 22 4.89 5.15 -20.85
C PHE A 22 3.60 5.77 -20.32
N GLN A 23 3.64 6.45 -19.17
CA GLN A 23 2.49 7.06 -18.51
C GLN A 23 1.53 7.74 -19.49
N THR A 24 2.04 8.63 -20.36
CA THR A 24 1.25 9.40 -21.34
C THR A 24 0.55 8.52 -22.38
N LYS A 25 1.20 7.44 -22.84
CA LYS A 25 0.61 6.50 -23.80
C LYS A 25 -0.44 5.61 -23.14
N ILE A 26 -0.20 5.21 -21.89
CA ILE A 26 -1.16 4.41 -21.11
C ILE A 26 -2.45 5.21 -20.91
N VAL A 27 -2.37 6.52 -20.64
CA VAL A 27 -3.56 7.40 -20.56
C VAL A 27 -4.40 7.32 -21.82
N LEU A 28 -3.77 7.62 -22.96
CA LEU A 28 -4.46 7.69 -24.24
C LEU A 28 -5.05 6.33 -24.64
N TRP A 29 -4.34 5.24 -24.31
CA TRP A 29 -4.83 3.89 -24.53
C TRP A 29 -6.02 3.56 -23.64
N VAL A 30 -5.97 3.91 -22.35
CA VAL A 30 -7.07 3.71 -21.39
C VAL A 30 -8.28 4.57 -21.78
N GLU A 31 -8.10 5.84 -22.15
CA GLU A 31 -9.18 6.71 -22.62
C GLU A 31 -9.84 6.17 -23.89
N LYS A 32 -9.04 5.69 -24.86
CA LYS A 32 -9.55 5.07 -26.08
C LYS A 32 -10.28 3.76 -25.81
N PHE A 33 -9.71 2.89 -24.98
CA PHE A 33 -10.28 1.58 -24.66
C PHE A 33 -11.57 1.73 -23.84
N LEU A 34 -11.58 2.61 -22.84
CA LEU A 34 -12.77 2.93 -22.07
C LEU A 34 -13.82 3.65 -22.93
N GLY A 35 -13.40 4.48 -23.90
CA GLY A 35 -14.31 5.21 -24.80
C GLY A 35 -15.08 4.28 -25.75
N LEU A 36 -14.56 3.07 -25.98
CA LEU A 36 -15.26 2.01 -26.72
C LEU A 36 -16.29 1.28 -25.85
N MET A 37 -16.19 1.35 -24.51
CA MET A 37 -17.12 0.71 -23.58
C MET A 37 -18.16 1.72 -23.09
N ARG A 38 -19.44 1.49 -23.44
CA ARG A 38 -20.61 2.31 -23.05
C ARG A 38 -20.99 2.12 -21.56
N LEU A 39 -20.02 2.21 -20.65
CA LEU A 39 -20.24 2.00 -19.20
C LEU A 39 -20.51 3.34 -18.52
N SER A 40 -21.66 3.49 -17.85
CA SER A 40 -22.00 4.72 -17.10
C SER A 40 -21.02 5.07 -15.96
N LYS A 41 -20.09 4.15 -15.62
CA LYS A 41 -18.96 4.38 -14.70
C LYS A 41 -17.75 5.08 -15.36
N PHE A 42 -17.87 5.49 -16.62
CA PHE A 42 -16.81 6.11 -17.42
C PHE A 42 -16.14 7.28 -16.70
N SER A 43 -16.92 8.19 -16.10
CA SER A 43 -16.40 9.40 -15.42
C SER A 43 -15.52 9.09 -14.22
N LYS A 44 -15.84 8.06 -13.44
CA LYS A 44 -15.08 7.71 -12.24
C LYS A 44 -13.78 6.98 -12.58
N ALA A 45 -13.80 6.17 -13.64
CA ALA A 45 -12.60 5.48 -14.12
C ALA A 45 -11.61 6.46 -14.75
N THR A 46 -12.07 7.43 -15.55
CA THR A 46 -11.20 8.49 -16.09
C THR A 46 -10.70 9.42 -14.99
N GLU A 47 -11.51 9.76 -13.97
CA GLU A 47 -11.05 10.58 -12.83
C GLU A 47 -9.98 9.88 -11.98
N ILE A 48 -10.11 8.59 -11.70
CA ILE A 48 -9.07 7.82 -11.00
C ILE A 48 -7.79 7.77 -11.84
N THR A 49 -7.95 7.53 -13.15
CA THR A 49 -6.83 7.44 -14.09
C THR A 49 -6.08 8.78 -14.15
N SER A 50 -6.79 9.91 -14.29
CA SER A 50 -6.17 11.25 -14.32
C SER A 50 -5.41 11.57 -13.04
N LYS A 51 -5.95 11.24 -11.86
CA LYS A 51 -5.25 11.41 -10.57
C LYS A 51 -3.98 10.58 -10.48
N VAL A 52 -4.00 9.34 -10.97
CA VAL A 52 -2.80 8.48 -11.02
C VAL A 52 -1.73 9.10 -11.91
N ILE A 53 -2.13 9.63 -13.07
CA ILE A 53 -1.23 10.29 -14.02
C ILE A 53 -0.66 11.58 -13.45
N ASP A 54 -1.47 12.41 -12.79
CA ASP A 54 -1.00 13.61 -12.10
C ASP A 54 0.02 13.28 -11.01
N GLY A 55 -0.16 12.15 -10.33
CA GLY A 55 0.84 11.58 -9.41
C GLY A 55 2.18 11.30 -10.10
N PHE A 56 2.18 10.68 -11.28
CA PHE A 56 3.40 10.42 -12.04
C PHE A 56 3.99 11.68 -12.70
N ASN A 57 3.17 12.67 -13.06
CA ASN A 57 3.60 13.98 -13.56
C ASN A 57 4.43 14.77 -12.52
N SER A 58 4.37 14.40 -11.23
CA SER A 58 5.27 14.95 -10.21
C SER A 58 6.73 14.49 -10.37
N ILE A 59 6.96 13.38 -11.07
CA ILE A 59 8.29 12.79 -11.32
C ILE A 59 8.85 13.35 -12.63
N LYS A 60 9.33 14.60 -12.59
CA LYS A 60 9.74 15.35 -13.80
C LYS A 60 11.18 15.11 -14.26
N THR A 61 12.04 14.54 -13.41
CA THR A 61 13.49 14.47 -13.68
C THR A 61 14.02 13.05 -13.61
N LYS A 62 15.09 12.76 -14.37
CA LYS A 62 15.81 11.46 -14.31
C LYS A 62 16.21 11.07 -12.89
N ARG A 63 16.61 12.06 -12.08
CA ARG A 63 16.92 11.87 -10.65
C ARG A 63 15.69 11.40 -9.88
N ASN A 64 14.53 12.01 -10.08
CA ASN A 64 13.31 11.60 -9.40
C ASN A 64 12.89 10.18 -9.82
N TYR A 65 13.01 9.84 -11.11
CA TYR A 65 12.78 8.47 -11.58
C TYR A 65 13.69 7.45 -10.88
N LEU A 66 14.99 7.75 -10.78
CA LEU A 66 15.95 6.88 -10.11
C LEU A 66 15.66 6.75 -8.61
N LEU A 67 15.35 7.86 -7.94
CA LEU A 67 14.99 7.86 -6.52
C LEU A 67 13.71 7.06 -6.26
N THR A 68 12.66 7.22 -7.07
CA THR A 68 11.44 6.41 -6.96
C THR A 68 11.75 4.93 -7.15
N PHE A 69 12.56 4.57 -8.15
CA PHE A 69 12.95 3.19 -8.40
C PHE A 69 13.73 2.56 -7.23
N LEU A 70 14.65 3.30 -6.61
CA LEU A 70 15.46 2.80 -5.49
C LEU A 70 14.71 2.82 -4.15
N LEU A 71 13.90 3.85 -3.89
CA LEU A 71 13.17 4.00 -2.63
C LEU A 71 11.96 3.08 -2.53
N SER A 72 11.34 2.69 -3.64
CA SER A 72 10.17 1.78 -3.62
C SER A 72 10.47 0.41 -2.99
N PRO A 73 11.49 -0.36 -3.44
CA PRO A 73 11.87 -1.60 -2.76
C PRO A 73 12.28 -1.39 -1.30
N LEU A 74 12.96 -0.27 -1.00
CA LEU A 74 13.35 0.04 0.37
C LEU A 74 12.11 0.22 1.27
N LEU A 75 11.08 0.92 0.78
CA LEU A 75 9.81 1.07 1.48
C LEU A 75 9.08 -0.27 1.67
N TRP A 76 9.02 -1.11 0.64
CA TRP A 76 8.43 -2.44 0.79
C TRP A 76 9.20 -3.30 1.78
N PHE A 77 10.53 -3.23 1.77
CA PHE A 77 11.36 -3.92 2.73
C PHE A 77 11.09 -3.46 4.16
N THR A 78 11.00 -2.15 4.41
CA THR A 78 10.68 -1.65 5.76
C THR A 78 9.28 -2.04 6.21
N TYR A 79 8.29 -2.08 5.31
CA TYR A 79 6.94 -2.57 5.62
C TYR A 79 6.94 -4.07 5.94
N ALA A 80 7.67 -4.89 5.19
CA ALA A 80 7.79 -6.32 5.44
C ALA A 80 8.48 -6.60 6.79
N VAL A 81 9.54 -5.84 7.10
CA VAL A 81 10.20 -5.88 8.42
C VAL A 81 9.21 -5.48 9.51
N GLY A 82 8.43 -4.42 9.32
CA GLY A 82 7.38 -4.02 10.27
C GLY A 82 6.35 -5.13 10.52
N SER A 83 5.88 -5.79 9.46
CA SER A 83 4.98 -6.94 9.58
C SER A 83 5.64 -8.12 10.32
N TYR A 84 6.91 -8.41 10.04
CA TYR A 84 7.66 -9.46 10.76
C TYR A 84 7.85 -9.11 12.25
N VAL A 85 8.22 -7.87 12.56
CA VAL A 85 8.35 -7.38 13.95
C VAL A 85 7.01 -7.50 14.68
N GLY A 86 5.88 -7.25 14.02
CA GLY A 86 4.56 -7.50 14.60
C GLY A 86 4.35 -8.95 15.04
N LEU A 87 4.89 -9.93 14.30
CA LEU A 87 4.79 -11.35 14.64
C LEU A 87 5.62 -11.65 15.88
N LEU A 88 6.82 -11.05 15.95
CA LEU A 88 7.71 -11.17 17.11
C LEU A 88 7.12 -10.52 18.35
N ALA A 89 6.50 -9.35 18.23
CA ALA A 89 5.88 -8.61 19.32
C ALA A 89 4.77 -9.42 20.02
N LEU A 90 4.05 -10.25 19.25
CA LEU A 90 3.03 -11.16 19.77
C LEU A 90 3.54 -12.56 20.10
N ASN A 91 4.86 -12.76 20.11
CA ASN A 91 5.49 -14.06 20.35
C ASN A 91 5.01 -15.18 19.41
N MET A 92 4.56 -14.84 18.19
CA MET A 92 4.00 -15.82 17.25
C MET A 92 5.05 -16.80 16.73
N HIS A 93 6.34 -16.42 16.79
CA HIS A 93 7.48 -17.30 16.53
C HIS A 93 7.60 -18.48 17.52
N LYS A 94 6.97 -18.40 18.70
CA LYS A 94 6.92 -19.50 19.67
C LYS A 94 5.82 -20.51 19.37
N ILE A 95 4.85 -20.13 18.54
CA ILE A 95 3.73 -20.99 18.13
C ILE A 95 4.17 -21.84 16.92
N GLN A 96 4.82 -21.21 15.94
CA GLN A 96 5.38 -21.86 14.76
C GLN A 96 6.46 -21.01 14.11
N SER A 97 7.19 -21.60 13.16
CA SER A 97 8.25 -20.89 12.44
C SER A 97 7.68 -19.71 11.67
N VAL A 98 8.26 -18.54 11.91
CA VAL A 98 8.04 -17.32 11.14
C VAL A 98 9.39 -16.72 10.81
N ASP A 99 9.45 -16.11 9.63
CA ASP A 99 10.64 -15.48 9.10
C ASP A 99 10.25 -14.17 8.38
N LEU A 100 11.24 -13.51 7.79
CA LEU A 100 10.98 -12.30 7.01
C LEU A 100 10.04 -12.56 5.82
N SER A 101 10.03 -13.79 5.27
CA SER A 101 9.10 -14.20 4.22
C SER A 101 7.65 -14.14 4.70
N SER A 102 7.38 -14.53 5.94
CA SER A 102 6.06 -14.38 6.57
C SER A 102 5.64 -12.91 6.65
N GLY A 103 6.57 -12.02 7.01
CA GLY A 103 6.35 -10.57 7.00
C GLY A 103 6.05 -10.01 5.60
N LEU A 104 6.80 -10.44 4.58
CA LEU A 104 6.56 -10.08 3.18
C LEU A 104 5.17 -10.52 2.71
N ILE A 105 4.76 -11.76 3.02
CA ILE A 105 3.45 -12.31 2.66
C ILE A 105 2.32 -11.47 3.30
N ILE A 106 2.43 -11.16 4.59
CA ILE A 106 1.44 -10.35 5.32
C ILE A 106 1.34 -8.96 4.70
N MET A 107 2.48 -8.28 4.51
CA MET A 107 2.53 -6.94 3.90
C MET A 107 1.87 -6.93 2.52
N SER A 108 2.27 -7.85 1.64
CA SER A 108 1.75 -7.91 0.25
C SER A 108 0.25 -8.10 0.22
N ILE A 109 -0.30 -9.02 1.02
CA ILE A 109 -1.75 -9.31 1.00
C ILE A 109 -2.56 -8.22 1.69
N THR A 110 -2.07 -7.67 2.80
CA THR A 110 -2.79 -6.61 3.53
C THR A 110 -2.82 -5.27 2.79
N THR A 111 -1.87 -5.02 1.88
CA THR A 111 -1.88 -3.85 0.99
C THR A 111 -3.15 -3.79 0.14
N PHE A 112 -3.69 -4.94 -0.29
CA PHE A 112 -4.97 -4.98 -0.99
C PHE A 112 -6.15 -4.53 -0.12
N GLY A 113 -6.11 -4.85 1.18
CA GLY A 113 -7.08 -4.33 2.15
C GLY A 113 -7.03 -2.80 2.24
N ILE A 114 -5.82 -2.23 2.21
CA ILE A 114 -5.59 -0.77 2.27
C ILE A 114 -6.10 -0.03 1.02
N MET A 115 -6.05 -0.68 -0.13
CA MET A 115 -6.56 -0.09 -1.38
C MET A 115 -8.08 0.05 -1.43
N ILE A 116 -8.82 -0.69 -0.59
CA ILE A 116 -10.28 -0.56 -0.53
C ILE A 116 -10.61 0.75 0.22
N PRO A 117 -11.38 1.68 -0.38
CA PRO A 117 -11.59 3.02 0.15
C PRO A 117 -12.61 3.04 1.31
N ILE A 118 -12.28 2.35 2.40
CA ILE A 118 -13.00 2.35 3.68
C ILE A 118 -12.29 3.35 4.60
N PRO A 119 -13.00 4.16 5.41
CA PRO A 119 -12.37 5.08 6.37
C PRO A 119 -11.30 4.38 7.22
N GLY A 120 -10.07 4.90 7.17
CA GLY A 120 -8.91 4.33 7.89
C GLY A 120 -8.50 2.91 7.45
N SER A 121 -9.11 2.38 6.39
CA SER A 121 -8.96 0.99 5.94
C SER A 121 -9.24 -0.07 7.04
N THR A 122 -9.93 0.28 8.12
CA THR A 122 -10.01 -0.60 9.31
C THR A 122 -10.67 -1.94 8.98
N GLY A 123 -11.86 -1.96 8.38
CA GLY A 123 -12.56 -3.22 8.09
C GLY A 123 -11.81 -4.12 7.10
N SER A 124 -11.33 -3.53 6.00
CA SER A 124 -10.63 -4.26 4.93
C SER A 124 -9.26 -4.76 5.38
N TYR A 125 -8.47 -3.94 6.07
CA TYR A 125 -7.16 -4.37 6.58
C TYR A 125 -7.29 -5.57 7.51
N HIS A 126 -8.20 -5.50 8.49
CA HIS A 126 -8.39 -6.58 9.46
C HIS A 126 -8.85 -7.89 8.79
N ALA A 127 -9.74 -7.81 7.80
CA ALA A 127 -10.21 -8.97 7.07
C ALA A 127 -9.08 -9.66 6.28
N PHE A 128 -8.28 -8.88 5.53
CA PHE A 128 -7.14 -9.41 4.77
C PHE A 128 -6.03 -9.94 5.69
N CYS A 129 -5.73 -9.21 6.77
CA CYS A 129 -4.71 -9.60 7.76
C CYS A 129 -5.07 -10.91 8.46
N LYS A 130 -6.31 -11.04 8.93
CA LYS A 130 -6.82 -12.30 9.50
C LYS A 130 -6.72 -13.43 8.47
N SER A 131 -7.13 -13.18 7.23
CA SER A 131 -7.16 -14.22 6.18
C SER A 131 -5.77 -14.72 5.83
N VAL A 132 -4.77 -13.83 5.69
CA VAL A 132 -3.39 -14.27 5.44
C VAL A 132 -2.80 -15.04 6.62
N LEU A 133 -3.00 -14.58 7.86
CA LEU A 133 -2.47 -15.26 9.03
C LEU A 133 -3.10 -16.63 9.25
N THR A 134 -4.41 -16.76 9.00
CA THR A 134 -5.13 -18.03 9.19
C THR A 134 -4.97 -18.99 8.01
N MET A 135 -5.20 -18.54 6.78
CA MET A 135 -5.26 -19.42 5.60
C MET A 135 -3.89 -19.71 5.00
N PHE A 136 -2.97 -18.74 5.00
CA PHE A 136 -1.64 -18.90 4.38
C PHE A 136 -0.59 -19.29 5.41
N LEU A 137 -0.66 -18.71 6.60
CA LEU A 137 0.32 -18.96 7.65
C LEU A 137 -0.17 -19.96 8.70
N GLY A 138 -1.45 -20.32 8.75
CA GLY A 138 -1.95 -21.40 9.63
C GLY A 138 -2.12 -21.02 11.11
N PHE A 139 -2.14 -19.73 11.45
CA PHE A 139 -2.39 -19.27 12.82
C PHE A 139 -3.87 -19.36 13.21
N ASP A 140 -4.14 -19.49 14.51
CA ASP A 140 -5.50 -19.42 15.05
C ASP A 140 -6.14 -18.03 14.81
N VAL A 141 -7.47 -18.01 14.71
CA VAL A 141 -8.24 -16.80 14.47
C VAL A 141 -8.02 -15.75 15.57
N LYS A 142 -7.94 -16.15 16.84
CA LYS A 142 -7.82 -15.21 17.96
C LYS A 142 -6.51 -14.44 17.91
N ILE A 143 -5.38 -15.14 17.76
CA ILE A 143 -4.06 -14.48 17.67
C ILE A 143 -3.92 -13.67 16.38
N SER A 144 -4.55 -14.11 15.29
CA SER A 144 -4.57 -13.39 14.02
C SER A 144 -5.32 -12.06 14.11
N LEU A 145 -6.45 -12.03 14.81
CA LEU A 145 -7.19 -10.80 15.07
C LEU A 145 -6.43 -9.87 16.03
N ALA A 146 -5.79 -10.42 17.06
CA ALA A 146 -4.94 -9.64 17.97
C ALA A 146 -3.78 -8.96 17.21
N TYR A 147 -3.12 -9.71 16.31
CA TYR A 147 -2.12 -9.15 15.41
C TYR A 147 -2.70 -8.01 14.57
N ALA A 148 -3.81 -8.25 13.87
CA ALA A 148 -4.42 -7.26 12.99
C ALA A 148 -4.76 -5.96 13.71
N VAL A 149 -5.31 -6.04 14.93
CA VAL A 149 -5.62 -4.86 15.74
C VAL A 149 -4.34 -4.11 16.12
N ILE A 150 -3.35 -4.81 16.68
CA ILE A 150 -2.13 -4.16 17.16
C ILE A 150 -1.37 -3.51 16.01
N THR A 151 -1.17 -4.21 14.90
CA THR A 151 -0.41 -3.67 13.77
C THR A 151 -1.15 -2.54 13.06
N HIS A 152 -2.49 -2.57 12.99
CA HIS A 152 -3.26 -1.44 12.46
C HIS A 152 -3.12 -0.19 13.32
N LEU A 153 -3.22 -0.34 14.65
CA LEU A 153 -3.06 0.76 15.59
C LEU A 153 -1.63 1.32 15.56
N LEU A 154 -0.60 0.46 15.54
CA LEU A 154 0.80 0.89 15.44
C LEU A 154 1.08 1.64 14.13
N ASN A 155 0.41 1.27 13.04
CA ASN A 155 0.54 1.96 11.75
C ASN A 155 -0.32 3.22 11.65
N THR A 156 -1.26 3.46 12.56
CA THR A 156 -2.22 4.59 12.46
C THR A 156 -1.99 5.64 13.55
N ILE A 157 -1.89 5.22 14.81
CA ILE A 157 -1.80 6.11 15.97
C ILE A 157 -0.59 7.06 15.88
N PRO A 158 0.65 6.60 15.60
CA PRO A 158 1.79 7.52 15.52
C PRO A 158 1.60 8.61 14.46
N PHE A 159 1.02 8.26 13.30
CA PHE A 159 0.73 9.24 12.25
C PHE A 159 -0.33 10.25 12.70
N VAL A 160 -1.38 9.81 13.39
CA VAL A 160 -2.40 10.70 13.96
C VAL A 160 -1.79 11.65 14.98
N ILE A 161 -0.99 11.13 15.92
CA ILE A 161 -0.32 11.92 16.96
C ILE A 161 0.59 12.98 16.35
N ILE A 162 1.37 12.64 15.31
CA ILE A 162 2.27 13.59 14.64
C ILE A 162 1.48 14.60 13.81
N SER A 163 0.41 14.18 13.15
CA SER A 163 -0.35 15.02 12.23
C SER A 163 -1.22 16.05 12.95
N ILE A 164 -1.81 15.72 14.12
CA ILE A 164 -2.70 16.62 14.87
C ILE A 164 -2.01 17.97 15.20
N PRO A 165 -0.82 18.03 15.84
CA PRO A 165 -0.14 19.28 16.13
C PRO A 165 0.19 20.10 14.89
N ILE A 166 0.56 19.43 13.79
CA ILE A 166 0.88 20.10 12.51
C ILE A 166 -0.39 20.73 11.92
N LEU A 167 -1.49 19.98 11.92
CA LEU A 167 -2.79 20.45 11.44
C LEU A 167 -3.33 21.58 12.29
N LEU A 168 -3.20 21.53 13.62
CA LEU A 168 -3.59 22.64 14.49
C LEU A 168 -2.73 23.89 14.19
N LYS A 169 -1.41 23.76 14.08
CA LYS A 169 -0.52 24.90 13.82
C LYS A 169 -0.71 25.54 12.43
N LYS A 170 -0.91 24.72 11.38
CA LYS A 170 -0.99 25.20 9.98
C LYS A 170 -2.43 25.37 9.47
N GLY A 171 -3.34 24.50 9.89
CA GLY A 171 -4.75 24.49 9.50
C GLY A 171 -5.56 25.60 10.18
N LEU A 172 -5.34 25.86 11.49
CA LEU A 172 -5.95 27.03 12.13
C LEU A 172 -5.48 28.34 11.46
N LYS A 173 -4.19 28.44 11.13
CA LYS A 173 -3.63 29.65 10.54
C LYS A 173 -4.20 29.99 9.16
N LYS A 174 -4.62 28.98 8.38
CA LYS A 174 -5.24 29.16 7.06
C LYS A 174 -6.75 29.38 7.16
N ALA A 175 -7.42 28.73 8.10
CA ALA A 175 -8.85 28.94 8.34
C ALA A 175 -9.17 30.34 8.86
N PHE A 176 -8.23 31.03 9.54
CA PHE A 176 -8.38 32.40 10.03
C PHE A 176 -7.61 33.46 9.21
N SER A 177 -6.93 33.09 8.12
CA SER A 177 -6.39 34.06 7.16
C SER A 177 -7.36 34.41 6.03
N ASP A 178 -8.40 33.59 5.89
CA ASP A 178 -9.45 33.74 4.87
C ASP A 178 -10.73 34.39 5.47
N PHE A 179 -10.64 34.94 6.70
CA PHE A 179 -11.66 35.79 7.36
C PHE A 179 -11.09 37.18 7.64
#